data_AF-A0A661JI75-F1
#
_entry.id   AF-A0A661JI75-F1
#
_cell.length_a   1.000
_cell.length_b   1.000
_cell.length_c   1.000
_cell.angle_alpha   90.00
_cell.angle_beta   90.00
_cell.angle_gamma   90.00
#
_symmetry.space_group_name_H-M   'P 1'
#
loop_
_entity.id
_entity.type
_entity.pdbx_description
1 polymer ?
#
loop_
_entity_poly.entity_id
_entity_poly.type
_entity_poly.pdbx_seq_one_letter_code
_entity_poly.pdbx_strand_id
1 'polypeptide(L)'
;KAGIESDFEGSGTTSRSVNFVATITCRVVEVLPNGNLVIEGYREVKINREKEYIALSGIVRPEDIGPDNTVLSTAVADARIEYSGSGVLSDRQGPGFLTRVLDLIWPF
;
A
#
# COMPACT_ATOMS: atom_id res chain seq x y z
N LYS A 1 -37.23 -3.71 -37.10
CA LYS A 1 -36.52 -4.10 -35.85
C LYS A 1 -35.03 -4.09 -36.15
N ALA A 2 -34.36 -2.95 -35.93
CA ALA A 2 -32.90 -2.88 -36.00
C ALA A 2 -32.40 -2.99 -34.56
N GLY A 3 -31.73 -4.09 -34.24
CA GLY A 3 -31.16 -4.33 -32.91
C GLY A 3 -29.89 -3.53 -32.75
N ILE A 4 -29.79 -2.82 -31.64
CA ILE A 4 -28.53 -2.21 -31.19
C ILE A 4 -27.82 -3.32 -30.40
N GLU A 5 -26.81 -3.90 -31.01
CA GLU A 5 -25.89 -4.85 -30.36
C GLU A 5 -24.73 -4.01 -29.82
N SER A 6 -24.75 -3.75 -28.52
CA SER A 6 -23.69 -3.03 -27.83
C SER A 6 -22.77 -4.05 -27.16
N ASP A 7 -21.72 -4.45 -27.88
CA ASP A 7 -20.59 -5.18 -27.29
C ASP A 7 -19.79 -4.21 -26.42
N PHE A 8 -20.04 -4.26 -25.12
CA PHE A 8 -19.22 -3.58 -24.11
C PHE A 8 -18.28 -4.60 -23.45
N GLU A 9 -17.14 -4.84 -24.10
CA GLU A 9 -16.02 -5.59 -23.52
C GLU A 9 -15.00 -4.61 -22.92
N GLY A 10 -15.33 -4.09 -21.75
CA GLY A 10 -14.42 -3.26 -20.95
C GLY A 10 -13.37 -4.09 -20.23
N SER A 11 -12.38 -4.64 -20.93
CA SER A 11 -11.20 -5.27 -20.29
C SER A 11 -10.16 -4.21 -19.90
N GLY A 12 -10.52 -3.35 -18.94
CA GLY A 12 -9.63 -2.34 -18.38
C GLY A 12 -8.64 -2.93 -17.36
N THR A 13 -7.69 -3.76 -17.78
CA THR A 13 -6.62 -4.21 -16.88
C THR A 13 -5.65 -3.06 -16.63
N THR A 14 -5.90 -2.28 -15.58
CA THR A 14 -4.99 -1.20 -15.16
C THR A 14 -3.80 -1.79 -14.42
N SER A 15 -2.73 -2.12 -15.16
CA SER A 15 -1.45 -2.51 -14.56
C SER A 15 -0.68 -1.25 -14.15
N ARG A 16 -0.82 -0.83 -12.89
CA ARG A 16 -0.05 0.28 -12.33
C ARG A 16 1.28 -0.23 -11.77
N SER A 17 2.35 -0.10 -12.55
CA SER A 17 3.71 -0.39 -12.08
C SER A 17 4.24 0.79 -11.25
N VAL A 18 4.45 0.59 -9.95
CA VAL A 18 5.06 1.57 -9.04
C VAL A 18 6.48 1.11 -8.74
N ASN A 19 7.48 1.86 -9.19
CA ASN A 19 8.88 1.63 -8.82
C ASN A 19 9.14 2.32 -7.48
N PHE A 20 9.44 1.55 -6.44
CA PHE A 20 9.70 2.05 -5.10
C PHE A 20 11.08 1.59 -4.62
N VAL A 21 11.97 2.55 -4.35
CA VAL A 21 13.32 2.28 -3.83
C VAL A 21 13.48 3.05 -2.53
N ALA A 22 13.60 2.33 -1.42
CA ALA A 22 13.79 2.91 -0.10
C ALA A 22 14.66 2.02 0.77
N THR A 23 15.40 2.65 1.68
CA THR A 23 16.09 1.98 2.79
C THR A 23 15.34 2.31 4.08
N ILE A 24 15.02 1.27 4.85
CA ILE A 24 14.30 1.39 6.12
C ILE A 24 15.10 0.72 7.23
N THR A 25 15.21 1.41 8.36
CA THR A 25 15.78 0.84 9.58
C THR A 25 14.74 -0.02 10.27
N CYS A 26 15.14 -1.24 10.62
CA CYS A 26 14.28 -2.20 11.31
C CYS A 26 14.89 -2.57 12.67
N ARG A 27 14.04 -3.01 13.58
CA ARG A 27 14.43 -3.63 14.85
C ARG A 27 14.01 -5.09 14.84
N VAL A 28 14.74 -5.92 15.57
CA VAL A 28 14.33 -7.29 15.86
C VAL A 28 13.28 -7.25 16.95
N VAL A 29 12.10 -7.84 16.71
CA VAL A 29 10.99 -7.91 17.67
C VAL A 29 10.89 -9.28 18.33
N GLU A 30 11.33 -10.33 17.64
CA GLU A 30 11.30 -11.71 18.14
C GLU A 30 12.44 -12.53 17.51
N VAL A 31 12.95 -13.50 18.27
CA VAL A 31 13.86 -14.54 17.77
C VAL A 31 13.09 -15.86 17.77
N LEU A 32 12.90 -16.43 16.58
CA LEU A 32 12.19 -17.69 16.40
C LEU A 32 13.01 -18.88 16.95
N PRO A 33 12.37 -20.01 17.27
CA PRO A 33 13.08 -21.18 17.82
C PRO A 33 14.18 -21.77 16.92
N ASN A 34 14.12 -21.50 15.62
CA ASN A 34 15.14 -21.90 14.64
C ASN A 34 16.30 -20.89 14.53
N GLY A 35 16.27 -19.79 15.28
CA GLY A 35 17.27 -18.73 15.25
C GLY A 35 16.99 -17.58 14.27
N ASN A 36 15.91 -17.67 13.48
CA ASN A 36 15.52 -16.58 12.58
C ASN A 36 14.98 -15.39 13.37
N LEU A 37 15.09 -14.21 12.77
CA LEU A 37 14.76 -12.94 13.41
C LEU A 37 13.50 -12.38 12.77
N VAL A 38 12.46 -12.14 13.57
CA VAL A 38 11.32 -11.33 13.14
C VAL A 38 11.74 -9.87 13.26
N ILE A 39 11.64 -9.15 12.15
CA ILE A 39 12.00 -7.73 12.08
C ILE A 39 10.76 -6.87 11.83
N GLU A 40 10.76 -5.69 12.43
CA GLU A 40 9.79 -4.63 12.16
C GLU A 40 10.51 -3.30 12.02
N GLY A 41 10.15 -2.53 11.01
CA GLY A 41 10.65 -1.18 10.78
C GLY A 41 9.49 -0.23 10.53
N TYR A 42 9.57 0.98 11.09
CA TYR A 42 8.62 2.04 10.85
C TYR A 42 9.37 3.34 10.56
N ARG A 43 9.01 4.00 9.48
CA ARG A 43 9.59 5.28 9.06
C ARG A 43 8.49 6.26 8.73
N GLU A 44 8.40 7.33 9.53
CA GLU A 44 7.60 8.52 9.22
C GLU A 44 8.49 9.54 8.50
N VAL A 45 8.05 10.01 7.34
CA VAL A 45 8.72 11.07 6.58
C VAL A 45 7.70 12.17 6.30
N LYS A 46 8.10 13.43 6.53
CA LYS A 46 7.27 14.58 6.18
C LYS A 46 7.81 15.25 4.93
N ILE A 47 7.10 15.13 3.82
CA ILE A 47 7.47 15.73 2.53
C ILE A 47 6.40 16.76 2.17
N ASN A 48 6.78 18.00 1.85
CA ASN A 48 5.85 19.04 1.40
C ASN A 48 4.62 19.27 2.30
N ARG A 49 4.78 19.11 3.62
CA ARG A 49 3.72 19.19 4.66
C ARG A 49 2.77 17.99 4.71
N GLU A 50 2.95 17.00 3.85
CA GLU A 50 2.27 15.71 3.92
C GLU A 50 3.09 14.73 4.76
N LYS A 51 2.41 13.87 5.50
CA LYS A 51 3.03 12.78 6.24
C LYS A 51 2.94 11.50 5.42
N GLU A 52 4.06 10.84 5.27
CA GLU A 52 4.20 9.53 4.66
C GLU A 52 4.70 8.55 5.70
N TYR A 53 4.15 7.34 5.66
CA TYR A 53 4.48 6.25 6.55
C TYR A 53 4.89 5.04 5.72
N ILE A 54 6.05 4.49 6.08
CA ILE A 54 6.52 3.21 5.56
C ILE A 54 6.62 2.27 6.75
N ALA A 55 5.87 1.16 6.71
CA ALA A 55 6.03 0.06 7.63
C ALA A 55 6.58 -1.15 6.88
N LEU A 56 7.53 -1.84 7.49
CA LEU A 56 8.09 -3.08 6.99
C LEU A 56 8.05 -4.12 8.11
N SER A 57 7.62 -5.33 7.79
CA SER A 57 7.77 -6.49 8.67
C SER A 57 8.24 -7.70 7.87
N GLY A 58 8.95 -8.61 8.51
CA GLY A 58 9.33 -9.87 7.87
C GLY A 58 10.24 -10.72 8.74
N ILE A 59 10.75 -11.80 8.16
CA ILE A 59 11.64 -12.73 8.84
C ILE A 59 12.98 -12.72 8.11
N VAL A 60 14.06 -12.60 8.86
CA VAL A 60 15.44 -12.58 8.37
C VAL A 60 16.21 -13.72 8.98
N ARG A 61 17.03 -14.39 8.18
CA ARG A 61 17.98 -15.38 8.68
C ARG A 61 19.28 -14.67 9.09
N PRO A 62 19.91 -15.03 10.23
CA PRO A 62 21.14 -14.37 10.67
C PRO A 62 22.26 -14.39 9.63
N GLU A 63 22.35 -15.42 8.78
CA GLU A 63 23.35 -15.52 7.71
C GLU A 63 23.16 -14.51 6.56
N ASP A 64 21.96 -13.95 6.39
CA ASP A 64 21.68 -12.94 5.36
C ASP A 64 22.03 -11.51 5.82
N ILE A 65 22.47 -11.34 7.07
CA ILE A 65 22.89 -10.05 7.65
C ILE A 65 24.34 -9.77 7.24
N GLY A 66 24.52 -8.70 6.48
CA GLY A 66 25.84 -8.21 6.07
C GLY A 66 26.68 -7.71 7.27
N PRO A 67 28.00 -7.54 7.06
CA PRO A 67 28.92 -7.08 8.11
C PRO A 67 28.61 -5.67 8.63
N ASP A 68 27.82 -4.89 7.89
CA ASP A 68 27.33 -3.55 8.22
C ASP A 68 25.92 -3.55 8.83
N ASN A 69 25.40 -4.72 9.25
CA ASN A 69 24.03 -4.91 9.74
C ASN A 69 22.95 -4.52 8.72
N THR A 70 23.23 -4.74 7.43
CA THR A 70 22.25 -4.55 6.35
C THR A 70 21.74 -5.88 5.81
N VAL A 71 20.50 -5.86 5.31
CA VAL A 71 19.85 -7.03 4.71
C VAL A 71 19.22 -6.58 3.40
N LEU A 72 19.48 -7.32 2.32
CA LEU A 72 18.82 -7.06 1.04
C LEU A 72 17.32 -7.37 1.16
N SER A 73 16.47 -6.53 0.57
CA SER A 73 15.02 -6.74 0.60
C SER A 73 14.58 -8.07 0.00
N THR A 74 15.35 -8.62 -0.95
CA THR A 74 15.13 -9.94 -1.55
C THR A 74 15.44 -11.10 -0.60
N ALA A 75 16.18 -10.87 0.48
CA ALA A 75 16.53 -11.86 1.49
C ALA A 75 15.58 -11.84 2.70
N VAL A 76 14.54 -11.00 2.70
CA VAL A 76 13.53 -10.95 3.75
C VAL A 76 12.38 -11.90 3.40
N ALA A 77 12.20 -12.95 4.19
CA ALA A 77 11.08 -13.86 4.06
C ALA A 77 9.78 -13.22 4.57
N ASP A 78 8.65 -13.52 3.92
CA ASP A 78 7.33 -12.98 4.24
C ASP A 78 7.30 -11.45 4.42
N ALA A 79 8.11 -10.75 3.61
CA ALA A 79 8.21 -9.30 3.65
C ALA A 79 6.86 -8.64 3.36
N ARG A 80 6.33 -7.91 4.34
CA ARG A 80 5.18 -7.02 4.18
C ARG A 80 5.69 -5.59 4.21
N ILE A 81 5.35 -4.84 3.18
CA ILE A 81 5.74 -3.45 3.04
C ILE A 81 4.46 -2.66 2.83
N GLU A 82 4.14 -1.82 3.79
CA GLU A 82 3.00 -0.92 3.72
C GLU A 82 3.52 0.49 3.52
N TYR A 83 3.09 1.11 2.42
CA TYR A 83 3.31 2.51 2.15
C TYR A 83 1.98 3.23 2.21
N SER A 84 1.86 4.16 3.16
CA SER A 84 0.67 5.00 3.32
C SER A 84 1.09 6.46 3.32
N GLY A 85 0.69 7.19 2.27
CA GLY A 85 0.85 8.63 2.18
C GLY A 85 -0.49 9.31 2.39
N SER A 86 -0.51 10.43 3.11
CA SER A 86 -1.68 11.31 3.21
C SER A 86 -1.92 12.07 1.90
N GLY A 87 -2.04 11.36 0.77
CA GLY A 87 -2.42 11.91 -0.52
C GLY A 87 -3.93 11.86 -0.67
N VAL A 88 -4.56 13.02 -0.78
CA VAL A 88 -5.98 13.27 -1.12
C VAL A 88 -6.53 12.33 -2.21
N LEU A 89 -7.00 11.15 -1.84
CA LEU A 89 -7.74 10.20 -2.67
C LEU A 89 -8.61 9.29 -1.77
N SER A 90 -9.53 9.90 -1.01
CA SER A 90 -10.68 9.13 -0.49
C SER A 90 -11.94 9.94 -0.13
N ASP A 91 -11.93 11.28 -0.13
CA ASP A 91 -13.13 12.03 0.31
C ASP A 91 -13.85 12.84 -0.79
N ARG A 92 -13.78 12.39 -2.05
CA ARG A 92 -14.69 12.86 -3.11
C ARG A 92 -15.24 11.72 -3.95
N GLN A 93 -16.12 10.89 -3.38
CA GLN A 93 -17.04 10.06 -4.17
C GLN A 93 -18.22 9.50 -3.35
N GLY A 94 -18.67 10.20 -2.31
CA GLY A 94 -20.03 10.03 -1.80
C GLY A 94 -20.98 10.94 -2.58
N PRO A 95 -22.17 10.49 -3.03
CA PRO A 95 -23.19 11.39 -3.56
C PRO A 95 -23.41 12.52 -2.55
N GLY A 96 -23.03 13.74 -2.93
CA GLY A 96 -23.10 14.89 -2.04
C GLY A 96 -24.53 15.09 -1.54
N PHE A 97 -24.70 15.66 -0.34
CA PHE A 97 -26.01 15.94 0.26
C PHE A 97 -27.03 16.53 -0.74
N LEU A 98 -26.57 17.35 -1.69
CA LEU A 98 -27.40 17.90 -2.78
C LEU A 98 -28.13 16.85 -3.63
N THR A 99 -27.49 15.70 -3.93
CA THR A 99 -28.12 14.64 -4.73
C THR A 99 -29.27 13.95 -3.98
N ARG A 100 -29.18 13.80 -2.65
CA ARG A 100 -30.28 13.31 -1.81
C ARG A 100 -31.44 14.30 -1.68
N VAL A 101 -31.18 15.61 -1.74
CA VAL A 101 -32.23 16.64 -1.68
C VAL A 101 -32.97 16.76 -3.02
N LEU A 102 -32.26 16.61 -4.15
CA LEU A 102 -32.90 16.61 -5.47
C LEU A 102 -33.83 15.42 -5.67
N ASP A 103 -33.42 14.20 -5.25
CA ASP A 103 -34.28 12.99 -5.30
C ASP A 103 -35.53 13.11 -4.42
N LEU A 104 -35.49 13.89 -3.33
CA LEU A 104 -36.65 14.11 -2.46
C LEU A 104 -37.66 15.08 -3.06
N ILE A 105 -37.21 16.02 -3.90
CA ILE A 105 -38.06 17.06 -4.50
C ILE A 105 -38.74 16.58 -5.78
N TRP A 106 -38.18 15.58 -6.48
CA TRP A 106 -38.72 15.15 -7.77
C TRP A 106 -38.84 13.62 -7.96
N PRO A 107 -39.82 12.97 -7.31
CA PRO A 107 -40.04 11.53 -7.45
C PRO A 107 -40.91 11.12 -8.66
N PHE A 108 -40.80 11.80 -9.82
CA PHE A 108 -41.58 11.47 -11.03
C PHE A 108 -40.88 11.85 -12.35
#